data_AF-A0A1F5HJ08-F1
#
_entry.id   AF-A0A1F5HJ08-F1
#
_cell.length_a   1.000
_cell.length_b   1.000
_cell.length_c   1.000
_cell.angle_alpha   90.00
_cell.angle_beta   90.00
_cell.angle_gamma   90.00
#
_symmetry.space_group_name_H-M   'P 1'
#
loop_
_entity.id
_entity.type
_entity.pdbx_description
1 polymer ?
#
loop_
_entity_poly.entity_id
_entity_poly.type
_entity_poly.pdbx_seq_one_letter_code
_entity_poly.pdbx_strand_id
1 'polypeptide(L)'
;MKLGFTLIELLIVISIIAILVASATYSWQNAQQKGRDGKRKSDIKAVQQALEFYYQNNGKYAEEDASTGKIRCDAASPPIDWGSSFTCGTTSFMQQLPKDPISTNSYYYEVTTRDPNNNNNPINYKLSALIENNNDPEKNINCGPNGRNFCVYNP
;
A
#
# COMPACT_ATOMS: atom_id res chain seq x y z
N MET A 1 7.15 16.86 -61.63
CA MET A 1 6.48 15.58 -61.33
C MET A 1 6.62 15.33 -59.84
N LYS A 2 5.52 15.09 -59.11
CA LYS A 2 5.61 14.72 -57.68
C LYS A 2 5.75 13.21 -57.59
N LEU A 3 6.87 12.75 -57.04
CA LEU A 3 7.08 11.33 -56.70
C LEU A 3 6.12 11.00 -55.55
N GLY A 4 5.23 10.02 -55.77
CA GLY A 4 4.29 9.53 -54.77
C GLY A 4 4.91 8.43 -53.91
N PHE A 5 4.41 8.27 -52.68
CA PHE A 5 4.78 7.16 -51.79
C PHE A 5 4.40 5.81 -52.42
N THR A 6 5.27 4.82 -52.28
CA THR A 6 4.99 3.44 -52.71
C THR A 6 4.21 2.68 -51.64
N LEU A 7 3.44 1.67 -52.08
CA LEU A 7 2.71 0.79 -51.16
C LEU A 7 3.64 0.04 -50.21
N ILE A 8 4.85 -0.32 -50.67
CA ILE A 8 5.82 -1.04 -49.84
C ILE A 8 6.44 -0.14 -48.76
N GLU A 9 6.69 1.14 -49.07
CA GLU A 9 7.13 2.11 -48.07
C GLU A 9 6.09 2.31 -46.97
N LEU A 10 4.81 2.42 -47.35
CA LEU A 10 3.74 2.53 -46.36
C LEU A 10 3.63 1.27 -45.49
N LEU A 11 3.80 0.08 -46.08
CA LEU A 11 3.73 -1.20 -45.38
C LEU A 11 4.88 -1.36 -44.36
N ILE A 12 6.09 -0.95 -44.72
CA ILE A 12 7.24 -1.00 -43.80
C ILE A 12 7.05 -0.03 -42.62
N VAL A 13 6.49 1.16 -42.86
CA VAL A 13 6.28 2.14 -41.79
C VAL A 13 5.27 1.63 -40.76
N ILE A 14 4.13 1.09 -41.21
CA ILE A 14 3.12 0.58 -40.28
C ILE A 14 3.62 -0.66 -39.51
N SER A 15 4.49 -1.48 -40.11
CA SER A 15 5.05 -2.65 -39.42
C SER A 15 6.04 -2.24 -38.32
N ILE A 16 6.87 -1.23 -38.57
CA ILE A 16 7.78 -0.67 -37.55
C ILE A 16 6.97 -0.02 -36.42
N ILE A 17 5.95 0.77 -36.74
CA ILE A 17 5.08 1.40 -35.73
C ILE A 17 4.41 0.34 -34.85
N ALA A 18 3.92 -0.76 -35.44
CA ALA A 18 3.28 -1.85 -34.67
C ALA A 18 4.23 -2.47 -33.64
N ILE A 19 5.49 -2.70 -33.99
CA ILE A 19 6.51 -3.25 -33.08
C ILE A 19 6.85 -2.25 -31.97
N LEU A 20 7.02 -0.97 -32.31
CA LEU A 20 7.32 0.08 -31.32
C LEU A 20 6.17 0.25 -30.32
N VAL A 21 4.92 0.26 -30.79
CA VAL A 21 3.75 0.36 -29.91
C VAL A 21 3.66 -0.85 -29.00
N ALA A 22 3.84 -2.07 -29.51
CA ALA A 22 3.78 -3.30 -28.72
C ALA A 22 4.84 -3.34 -27.59
N SER A 23 6.07 -2.89 -27.86
CA SER A 23 7.11 -2.82 -26.82
C SER A 23 6.86 -1.69 -25.80
N ALA A 24 6.36 -0.54 -26.26
CA ALA A 24 6.06 0.60 -25.40
C ALA A 24 4.96 0.28 -24.37
N THR A 25 3.91 -0.45 -24.74
CA THR A 25 2.81 -0.78 -23.82
C THR A 25 3.26 -1.63 -22.63
N TYR A 26 4.13 -2.62 -22.83
CA TYR A 26 4.67 -3.44 -21.73
C TYR A 26 5.51 -2.60 -20.76
N SER A 27 6.36 -1.72 -21.30
CA SER A 27 7.18 -0.82 -20.47
C SER A 27 6.32 0.12 -19.62
N TRP A 28 5.22 0.62 -20.18
CA TRP A 28 4.29 1.51 -19.52
C TRP A 28 3.56 0.81 -18.36
N GLN A 29 3.08 -0.41 -18.58
CA GLN A 29 2.41 -1.20 -17.52
C GLN A 29 3.33 -1.43 -16.33
N ASN A 30 4.59 -1.81 -16.58
CA ASN A 30 5.59 -2.00 -15.53
C ASN A 30 5.90 -0.70 -14.78
N ALA A 31 5.99 0.43 -15.48
CA ALA A 31 6.21 1.73 -14.85
C ALA A 31 5.04 2.13 -13.94
N GLN A 32 3.80 1.90 -14.38
CA GLN A 32 2.59 2.15 -13.59
C GLN A 32 2.52 1.27 -12.34
N GLN A 33 2.88 -0.02 -12.45
CA GLN A 33 2.98 -0.94 -11.30
C GLN A 33 3.99 -0.44 -10.27
N LYS A 34 5.21 -0.09 -10.71
CA LYS A 34 6.26 0.45 -9.84
C LYS A 34 5.83 1.76 -9.16
N GLY A 35 5.11 2.62 -9.88
CA GLY A 35 4.55 3.86 -9.32
C GLY A 35 3.55 3.58 -8.20
N ARG A 36 2.63 2.64 -8.40
CA ARG A 36 1.66 2.22 -7.37
C ARG A 36 2.33 1.55 -6.17
N ASP A 37 3.31 0.68 -6.40
CA ASP A 37 4.09 0.05 -5.32
C ASP A 37 4.89 1.08 -4.51
N GLY A 38 5.51 2.04 -5.19
CA GLY A 38 6.18 3.17 -4.52
C GLY A 38 5.21 3.96 -3.65
N LYS A 39 3.98 4.20 -4.14
CA LYS A 39 2.92 4.82 -3.33
C LYS A 39 2.54 3.97 -2.12
N ARG A 40 2.31 2.66 -2.27
CA ARG A 40 1.99 1.75 -1.14
C ARG A 40 3.05 1.78 -0.05
N LYS A 41 4.32 1.76 -0.44
CA LYS A 41 5.45 1.84 0.49
C LYS A 41 5.49 3.18 1.23
N SER A 42 5.27 4.29 0.52
CA SER A 42 5.19 5.62 1.12
C SER A 42 4.00 5.75 2.07
N ASP A 43 2.85 5.20 1.68
CA ASP A 43 1.60 5.22 2.44
C ASP A 43 1.79 4.47 3.78
N ILE A 44 2.40 3.29 3.77
CA ILE A 44 2.72 2.53 5.00
C ILE A 44 3.64 3.35 5.92
N LYS A 45 4.68 3.99 5.39
CA LYS A 45 5.59 4.82 6.20
C LYS A 45 4.86 6.02 6.83
N ALA A 46 3.94 6.64 6.13
CA ALA A 46 3.12 7.72 6.68
C ALA A 46 2.22 7.22 7.81
N VAL A 47 1.59 6.05 7.64
CA VAL A 47 0.75 5.45 8.70
C VAL A 47 1.60 5.06 9.91
N GLN A 48 2.83 4.55 9.69
CA GLN A 48 3.77 4.28 10.77
C GLN A 48 4.07 5.53 11.60
N GLN A 49 4.30 6.68 10.98
CA GLN A 49 4.51 7.94 11.70
C GLN A 49 3.27 8.37 12.50
N ALA A 50 2.07 8.17 11.96
CA ALA A 50 0.84 8.47 12.69
C ALA A 50 0.61 7.53 13.88
N LEU A 51 0.98 6.26 13.77
CA LEU A 51 0.93 5.30 14.87
C LEU A 51 1.96 5.60 15.96
N GLU A 52 3.15 6.07 15.57
CA GLU A 52 4.15 6.57 16.53
C GLU A 52 3.62 7.80 17.28
N PHE A 53 3.00 8.74 16.57
CA PHE A 53 2.34 9.87 17.21
C PHE A 53 1.19 9.43 18.14
N TYR A 54 0.42 8.40 17.75
CA TYR A 54 -0.58 7.78 18.61
C TYR A 54 0.04 7.22 19.90
N TYR A 55 1.13 6.47 19.79
CA TYR A 55 1.85 5.92 20.94
C TYR A 55 2.31 7.01 21.90
N GLN A 56 2.85 8.11 21.39
CA GLN A 56 3.30 9.24 22.22
C GLN A 56 2.17 9.89 23.03
N ASN A 57 0.95 9.91 22.52
CA ASN A 57 -0.20 10.48 23.22
C ASN A 57 -0.88 9.49 24.17
N ASN A 58 -0.84 8.19 23.85
CA ASN A 58 -1.67 7.18 24.51
C ASN A 58 -0.87 6.16 25.32
N GLY A 59 0.47 6.15 25.21
CA GLY A 59 1.37 5.21 25.88
C GLY A 59 1.28 3.76 25.38
N LYS A 60 0.59 3.53 24.27
CA LYS A 60 0.38 2.23 23.63
C LYS A 60 0.03 2.41 22.15
N TYR A 61 0.24 1.38 21.35
CA TYR A 61 -0.24 1.40 19.97
C TYR A 61 -1.75 1.18 19.90
N ALA A 62 -2.33 1.59 18.77
CA ALA A 62 -3.74 1.42 18.49
C ALA A 62 -4.13 -0.06 18.50
N GLU A 63 -5.39 -0.34 18.83
CA GLU A 63 -5.92 -1.69 18.75
C GLU A 63 -6.17 -2.09 17.29
N GLU A 64 -6.25 -3.38 17.02
CA GLU A 64 -6.57 -3.92 15.70
C GLU A 64 -8.02 -4.40 15.63
N ASP A 65 -8.60 -4.35 14.45
CA ASP A 65 -9.66 -5.26 14.06
C ASP A 65 -9.03 -6.42 13.27
N ALA A 66 -8.72 -7.52 13.95
CA ALA A 66 -8.07 -8.68 13.35
C ALA A 66 -8.84 -9.26 12.14
N SER A 67 -10.16 -9.05 12.07
CA SER A 67 -10.98 -9.56 10.97
C SER A 67 -10.76 -8.77 9.66
N THR A 68 -10.51 -7.47 9.76
CA THR A 68 -10.38 -6.58 8.59
C THR A 68 -8.98 -5.97 8.43
N GLY A 69 -8.12 -6.09 9.45
CA GLY A 69 -6.82 -5.43 9.54
C GLY A 69 -6.90 -3.92 9.58
N LYS A 70 -7.95 -3.39 10.20
CA LYS A 70 -8.15 -1.95 10.39
C LYS A 70 -7.65 -1.51 11.75
N ILE A 71 -7.35 -0.23 11.85
CA ILE A 71 -6.93 0.42 13.09
C ILE A 71 -8.17 0.72 13.95
N ARG A 72 -8.08 0.52 15.26
CA ARG A 72 -9.08 0.88 16.26
C ARG A 72 -8.41 1.73 17.33
N CYS A 73 -9.10 2.75 17.83
CA CYS A 73 -8.58 3.55 18.96
C CYS A 73 -8.43 2.69 20.23
N ASP A 74 -9.42 1.85 20.50
CA ASP A 74 -9.43 0.90 21.60
C ASP A 74 -10.28 -0.33 21.24
N ALA A 75 -10.35 -1.30 22.16
CA ALA A 75 -11.04 -2.57 21.93
C ALA A 75 -12.58 -2.42 21.78
N ALA A 76 -13.16 -1.30 22.23
CA ALA A 76 -14.59 -1.02 22.14
C ALA A 76 -14.95 -0.13 20.93
N SER A 77 -13.99 0.65 20.43
CA SER A 77 -14.15 1.57 19.31
C SER A 77 -14.39 0.84 18.00
N PRO A 78 -15.21 1.36 17.07
CA PRO A 78 -15.35 0.77 15.75
C PRO A 78 -14.01 0.85 14.97
N PRO A 79 -13.77 -0.07 14.02
CA PRO A 79 -12.62 0.02 13.12
C PRO A 79 -12.70 1.26 12.23
N ILE A 80 -11.57 1.91 12.03
CA ILE A 80 -11.42 3.08 11.18
C ILE A 80 -11.16 2.61 9.74
N ASP A 81 -11.96 3.10 8.80
CA ASP A 81 -11.80 2.76 7.40
C ASP A 81 -10.54 3.39 6.78
N TRP A 82 -9.85 2.62 5.94
CA TRP A 82 -8.84 3.17 5.03
C TRP A 82 -9.48 4.25 4.15
N GLY A 83 -8.89 5.45 4.14
CA GLY A 83 -9.48 6.63 3.51
C GLY A 83 -10.27 7.56 4.41
N SER A 84 -10.50 7.19 5.68
CA SER A 84 -11.10 8.05 6.68
C SER A 84 -10.02 8.71 7.55
N SER A 85 -10.38 9.73 8.31
CA SER A 85 -9.46 10.34 9.28
C SER A 85 -9.15 9.38 10.42
N PHE A 86 -7.87 9.21 10.74
CA PHE A 86 -7.44 8.52 11.96
C PHE A 86 -7.54 9.51 13.13
N THR A 87 -8.70 9.51 13.77
CA THR A 87 -9.01 10.39 14.91
C THR A 87 -9.56 9.55 16.06
N CYS A 88 -9.01 9.76 17.25
CA CYS A 88 -9.48 9.12 18.47
C CYS A 88 -9.80 10.19 19.51
N GLY A 89 -11.04 10.21 20.00
CA GLY A 89 -11.53 11.31 20.83
C GLY A 89 -11.46 12.63 20.06
N THR A 90 -10.71 13.60 20.58
CA THR A 90 -10.53 14.92 19.97
C THR A 90 -9.21 15.07 19.20
N THR A 91 -8.35 14.06 19.23
CA THR A 91 -7.01 14.13 18.62
C THR A 91 -7.00 13.41 17.27
N SER A 92 -6.60 14.13 16.22
CA SER A 92 -6.36 13.57 14.90
C SER A 92 -4.88 13.22 14.75
N PHE A 93 -4.60 11.96 14.46
CA PHE A 93 -3.24 11.43 14.26
C PHE A 93 -2.85 11.42 12.78
N MET A 94 -3.85 11.31 11.90
CA MET A 94 -3.69 11.46 10.46
C MET A 94 -5.00 11.93 9.86
N GLN A 95 -4.95 12.99 9.05
CA GLN A 95 -6.14 13.58 8.44
C GLN A 95 -6.89 12.60 7.53
N GLN A 96 -6.16 11.72 6.84
CA GLN A 96 -6.74 10.70 5.99
C GLN A 96 -5.81 9.50 5.90
N LEU A 97 -6.29 8.33 6.34
CA LEU A 97 -5.60 7.07 6.09
C LEU A 97 -5.54 6.81 4.57
N PRO A 98 -4.43 6.28 4.04
CA PRO A 98 -4.31 6.02 2.62
C PRO A 98 -5.25 4.88 2.19
N LYS A 99 -5.75 4.97 0.95
CA LYS A 99 -6.40 3.84 0.27
C LYS A 99 -5.42 3.22 -0.72
N ASP A 100 -5.45 1.90 -0.88
CA ASP A 100 -4.66 1.25 -1.91
C ASP A 100 -5.08 1.80 -3.28
N PRO A 101 -4.14 2.07 -4.21
CA PRO A 101 -4.46 2.52 -5.56
C PRO A 101 -5.37 1.55 -6.34
N ILE A 102 -5.43 0.28 -5.94
CA ILE A 102 -6.34 -0.74 -6.47
C ILE A 102 -7.47 -0.96 -5.45
N SER A 103 -8.70 -0.64 -5.84
CA SER A 103 -9.88 -0.65 -4.96
C SER A 103 -10.22 -2.00 -4.33
N THR A 104 -9.78 -3.10 -4.93
CA THR A 104 -9.99 -4.46 -4.39
C THR A 104 -9.01 -4.79 -3.27
N ASN A 105 -7.93 -4.02 -3.12
CA ASN A 105 -6.90 -4.24 -2.12
C ASN A 105 -7.03 -3.25 -0.96
N SER A 106 -6.47 -3.64 0.18
CA SER A 106 -6.41 -2.78 1.36
C SER A 106 -5.12 -3.03 2.14
N TYR A 107 -4.64 -1.97 2.78
CA TYR A 107 -3.61 -2.09 3.80
C TYR A 107 -4.13 -2.93 4.98
N TYR A 108 -3.21 -3.44 5.78
CA TYR A 108 -3.53 -4.30 6.93
C TYR A 108 -2.65 -3.91 8.08
N TYR A 109 -3.29 -3.63 9.20
CA TYR A 109 -2.68 -3.37 10.48
C TYR A 109 -2.94 -4.57 11.38
N GLU A 110 -1.88 -5.12 11.97
CA GLU A 110 -1.98 -6.17 12.97
C GLU A 110 -1.11 -5.88 14.20
N VAL A 111 -1.61 -6.21 15.38
CA VAL A 111 -0.85 -6.17 16.63
C VAL A 111 -0.10 -7.48 16.77
N THR A 112 1.22 -7.42 16.83
CA THR A 112 2.07 -8.61 16.88
C THR A 112 2.43 -9.02 18.28
N THR A 113 2.48 -8.06 19.22
CA THR A 113 2.84 -8.33 20.61
C THR A 113 2.09 -7.39 21.54
N ARG A 114 1.67 -7.95 22.67
CA ARG A 114 0.96 -7.26 23.74
C ARG A 114 1.71 -7.41 25.04
N ASP A 115 1.67 -6.38 25.90
CA ASP A 115 2.31 -6.42 27.20
C ASP A 115 1.39 -7.10 28.24
N PRO A 116 1.72 -8.32 28.70
CA PRO A 116 0.89 -9.05 29.66
C PRO A 116 0.85 -8.36 31.04
N ASN A 117 1.82 -7.51 31.36
CA ASN A 117 1.92 -6.82 32.64
C ASN A 117 1.22 -5.44 32.63
N ASN A 118 0.76 -4.98 31.45
CA ASN A 118 0.12 -3.69 31.28
C ASN A 118 -1.19 -3.83 30.49
N ASN A 119 -2.19 -4.44 31.13
CA ASN A 119 -3.55 -4.58 30.60
C ASN A 119 -3.63 -5.20 29.19
N ASN A 120 -2.64 -6.01 28.80
CA ASN A 120 -2.55 -6.60 27.46
C ASN A 120 -2.55 -5.54 26.32
N ASN A 121 -1.99 -4.35 26.61
CA ASN A 121 -1.90 -3.25 25.67
C ASN A 121 -0.99 -3.61 24.48
N PRO A 122 -1.33 -3.20 23.24
CA PRO A 122 -0.46 -3.34 22.08
C PRO A 122 0.86 -2.60 22.27
N ILE A 123 1.96 -3.33 22.12
CA ILE A 123 3.32 -2.76 22.17
C ILE A 123 4.04 -2.85 20.82
N ASN A 124 3.72 -3.85 20.00
CA ASN A 124 4.34 -4.03 18.69
C ASN A 124 3.26 -4.27 17.64
N TYR A 125 3.54 -3.87 16.42
CA TYR A 125 2.61 -4.03 15.31
C TYR A 125 3.31 -4.27 13.97
N LYS A 126 2.53 -4.71 13.00
CA LYS A 126 2.94 -4.86 11.60
C LYS A 126 1.93 -4.17 10.69
N LEU A 127 2.44 -3.40 9.74
CA LEU A 127 1.66 -2.81 8.65
C LEU A 127 2.02 -3.50 7.35
N SER A 128 1.01 -3.85 6.55
CA SER A 128 1.21 -4.68 5.37
C SER A 128 0.39 -4.23 4.16
N ALA A 129 0.96 -4.44 2.98
CA ALA A 129 0.34 -4.19 1.67
C ALA A 129 0.58 -5.36 0.71
N LEU A 130 -0.19 -5.37 -0.38
CA LEU A 130 0.02 -6.23 -1.53
C LEU A 130 0.66 -5.41 -2.65
N ILE A 131 1.97 -5.54 -2.83
CA ILE A 131 2.70 -4.96 -3.96
C ILE A 131 2.58 -5.86 -5.19
N GLU A 132 2.56 -5.23 -6.37
CA GLU A 132 2.31 -5.89 -7.66
C GLU A 132 3.59 -6.48 -8.26
N ASN A 133 4.72 -5.79 -8.09
CA ASN A 133 5.97 -6.21 -8.68
C ASN A 133 6.57 -7.44 -7.95
N ASN A 134 6.54 -8.58 -8.63
CA ASN A 134 7.08 -9.83 -8.10
C ASN A 134 8.61 -9.83 -7.91
N ASN A 135 9.33 -8.95 -8.61
CA ASN A 135 10.78 -8.82 -8.56
C ASN A 135 11.23 -7.66 -7.66
N ASP A 136 10.33 -7.12 -6.84
CA ASP A 136 10.69 -6.08 -5.89
C ASP A 136 11.56 -6.67 -4.76
N PRO A 137 12.73 -6.07 -4.43
CA PRO A 137 13.63 -6.61 -3.42
C PRO A 137 13.07 -6.55 -1.99
N GLU A 138 12.09 -5.68 -1.73
CA GLU A 138 11.44 -5.58 -0.42
C GLU A 138 10.23 -6.52 -0.30
N LYS A 139 9.95 -7.33 -1.34
CA LYS A 139 8.87 -8.31 -1.30
C LYS A 139 9.19 -9.43 -0.30
N ASN A 140 8.25 -9.69 0.62
CA ASN A 140 8.34 -10.77 1.60
C ASN A 140 6.98 -11.49 1.71
N ILE A 141 6.96 -12.79 1.46
CA ILE A 141 5.73 -13.61 1.41
C ILE A 141 5.06 -13.83 2.78
N ASN A 142 5.74 -13.50 3.88
CA ASN A 142 5.24 -13.71 5.25
C ASN A 142 4.69 -12.41 5.87
N CYS A 143 4.15 -11.52 5.04
CA CYS A 143 3.76 -10.18 5.46
C CYS A 143 2.31 -10.04 5.92
N GLY A 144 1.56 -11.13 6.10
CA GLY A 144 0.22 -11.08 6.70
C GLY A 144 -0.83 -11.81 5.85
N PRO A 145 -2.11 -11.72 6.22
CA PRO A 145 -3.17 -12.48 5.56
C PRO A 145 -3.46 -11.96 4.15
N ASN A 146 -4.20 -12.75 3.39
CA ASN A 146 -4.66 -12.44 2.02
C ASN A 146 -3.53 -12.20 1.01
N GLY A 147 -2.41 -12.91 1.18
CA GLY A 147 -1.29 -12.89 0.22
C GLY A 147 -0.44 -11.62 0.26
N ARG A 148 -0.58 -10.78 1.29
CA ARG A 148 0.21 -9.56 1.46
C ARG A 148 1.69 -9.88 1.50
N ASN A 149 2.43 -9.13 0.70
CA ASN A 149 3.80 -9.47 0.32
C ASN A 149 4.78 -8.31 0.55
N PHE A 150 4.36 -7.26 1.26
CA PHE A 150 5.22 -6.19 1.75
C PHE A 150 4.74 -5.79 3.14
N CYS A 151 5.66 -5.60 4.09
CA CYS A 151 5.32 -5.21 5.43
C CYS A 151 6.44 -4.45 6.13
N VAL A 152 6.04 -3.59 7.06
CA VAL A 152 6.92 -2.88 7.98
C VAL A 152 6.52 -3.26 9.39
N TYR A 153 7.51 -3.64 10.18
CA TYR A 153 7.36 -4.05 11.57
C TYR A 153 7.87 -2.94 12.48
N ASN A 154 7.14 -2.67 13.56
CA ASN A 154 7.61 -1.81 14.64
C ASN A 154 7.84 -2.67 15.89
N PRO A 155 9.11 -2.86 16.30
CA PRO A 155 9.51 -3.74 17.40
C PRO A 155 9.22 -3.18 18.79
#